data_AF-A0A2D6KDR5-F1
#
_entry.id   AF-A0A2D6KDR5-F1
#
_cell.length_a   1.000
_cell.length_b   1.000
_cell.length_c   1.000
_cell.angle_alpha   90.00
_cell.angle_beta   90.00
_cell.angle_gamma   90.00
#
_symmetry.space_group_name_H-M   'P 1'
#
loop_
_entity.id
_entity.type
_entity.pdbx_description
1 polymer ?
#
loop_
_entity_poly.entity_id
_entity_poly.type
_entity_poly.pdbx_seq_one_letter_code
_entity_poly.pdbx_strand_id
1 'polypeptide(L)'
;MGETRNYKIETSITLDYRKSAWGLERIVLDGVANHLPEDSNGTNVAVKLKQDGQYVPLKQADPQKQTEEIVFEDDGSGYDAGMLSILFSSKGADELSVGQFGEGLKLVAASALRNGVEIEYHSRNWVANPFAKPERIGGHDIEKLCFTIQENGFDLDGSRTVIRNPSDDLMREVYQIPDKVLALNDSYEVMSKDFTGFGFLSDAKIYPSRMIRLGNGDTTLFIKGVKVQDSQSIFSYDLGLNNITPDRIFADRDRVLDSIENLLKDYASPEAIKTVLSKAFSEPEGNYQEFQAFYNRKQDKGFGITEFEPLEYTFEFGKEGYGRIPRRPLTWEEKQQRKEAELELKAKT
;
A
#
# COMPACT_ATOMS: atom_id res chain seq x y z
N MET A 1 -2.71 -38.78 -9.99
CA MET A 1 -3.24 -37.56 -10.63
C MET A 1 -4.74 -37.69 -10.66
N GLY A 2 -5.46 -36.72 -10.09
CA GLY A 2 -6.92 -36.71 -10.08
C GLY A 2 -7.49 -36.49 -11.49
N GLU A 3 -8.78 -36.76 -11.67
CA GLU A 3 -9.48 -36.46 -12.92
C GLU A 3 -9.51 -34.94 -13.17
N THR A 4 -9.18 -34.52 -14.40
CA THR A 4 -9.26 -33.11 -14.80
C THR A 4 -10.71 -32.65 -14.74
N ARG A 5 -10.97 -31.58 -13.99
CA ARG A 5 -12.32 -31.01 -13.85
C ARG A 5 -12.40 -29.68 -14.59
N ASN A 6 -13.46 -29.50 -15.36
CA ASN A 6 -13.75 -28.24 -16.06
C ASN A 6 -15.09 -27.70 -15.59
N TYR A 7 -15.13 -26.44 -15.18
CA TYR A 7 -16.36 -25.78 -14.74
C TYR A 7 -16.29 -24.27 -14.96
N LYS A 8 -17.40 -23.57 -14.71
CA LYS A 8 -17.49 -22.12 -14.82
C LYS A 8 -17.79 -21.50 -13.47
N ILE A 9 -17.17 -20.36 -13.20
CA ILE A 9 -17.48 -19.50 -12.05
C ILE A 9 -18.07 -18.21 -12.59
N GLU A 10 -19.22 -17.83 -12.03
CA GLU A 10 -19.80 -16.51 -12.26
C GLU A 10 -19.49 -15.60 -11.07
N THR A 11 -19.24 -14.32 -11.33
CA THR A 11 -19.01 -13.32 -10.28
C THR A 11 -20.15 -12.30 -10.23
N SER A 12 -20.25 -11.52 -9.16
CA SER A 12 -21.16 -10.36 -9.12
C SER A 12 -20.61 -9.11 -9.83
N ILE A 13 -19.39 -9.17 -10.38
CA ILE A 13 -18.71 -8.01 -10.97
C ILE A 13 -19.10 -7.87 -12.44
N THR A 14 -19.49 -6.65 -12.82
CA THR A 14 -19.70 -6.28 -14.21
C THR A 14 -18.46 -5.63 -14.80
N LEU A 15 -18.34 -5.66 -16.13
CA LEU A 15 -17.29 -4.95 -16.85
C LEU A 15 -17.48 -3.43 -16.83
N ASP A 16 -18.45 -2.84 -16.15
CA ASP A 16 -18.46 -1.39 -15.91
C ASP A 16 -18.01 -1.00 -14.49
N TYR A 17 -17.95 -1.97 -13.57
CA TYR A 17 -17.55 -1.71 -12.19
C TYR A 17 -16.13 -1.12 -12.11
N ARG A 18 -16.01 0.10 -11.56
CA ARG A 18 -14.76 0.87 -11.41
C ARG A 18 -13.99 1.15 -12.72
N LYS A 19 -14.66 1.12 -13.88
CA LYS A 19 -14.03 1.31 -15.20
C LYS A 19 -13.20 2.60 -15.33
N SER A 20 -13.61 3.70 -14.69
CA SER A 20 -12.90 4.99 -14.77
C SER A 20 -11.53 5.00 -14.09
N ALA A 21 -11.26 4.07 -13.17
CA ALA A 21 -10.05 4.02 -12.37
C ALA A 21 -9.13 2.84 -12.71
N TRP A 22 -9.56 1.96 -13.61
CA TRP A 22 -8.87 0.70 -13.92
C TRP A 22 -8.50 0.61 -15.41
N GLY A 23 -7.26 1.02 -15.70
CA GLY A 23 -6.64 0.94 -17.03
C GLY A 23 -5.48 -0.07 -17.10
N LEU A 24 -4.64 0.05 -18.12
CA LEU A 24 -3.48 -0.82 -18.35
C LEU A 24 -2.49 -0.83 -17.17
N GLU A 25 -2.21 0.34 -16.60
CA GLU A 25 -1.34 0.47 -15.43
C GLU A 25 -1.83 -0.41 -14.27
N ARG A 26 -3.14 -0.43 -13.99
CA ARG A 26 -3.72 -1.25 -12.91
C ARG A 26 -3.68 -2.75 -13.21
N ILE A 27 -3.81 -3.15 -14.47
CA ILE A 27 -3.61 -4.56 -14.87
C ILE A 27 -2.21 -5.01 -14.46
N VAL A 28 -1.20 -4.19 -14.71
CA VAL A 28 0.20 -4.49 -14.39
C VAL A 28 0.46 -4.42 -12.88
N LEU A 29 0.13 -3.28 -12.25
CA LEU A 29 0.45 -3.05 -10.84
C LEU A 29 -0.28 -4.02 -9.91
N ASP A 30 -1.59 -4.19 -10.06
CA ASP A 30 -2.33 -5.13 -9.23
C ASP A 30 -2.11 -6.57 -9.65
N GLY A 31 -1.78 -6.81 -10.93
CA GLY A 31 -1.31 -8.10 -11.40
C GLY A 31 -0.11 -8.55 -10.58
N VAL A 32 0.95 -7.75 -10.52
CA VAL A 32 2.16 -8.03 -9.73
C VAL A 32 1.89 -7.98 -8.22
N ALA A 33 1.05 -7.05 -7.74
CA ALA A 33 0.78 -6.89 -6.31
C ALA A 33 0.28 -8.19 -5.66
N ASN A 34 -0.59 -8.94 -6.35
CA ASN A 34 -1.09 -10.22 -5.87
C ASN A 34 0.03 -11.27 -5.68
N HIS A 35 1.17 -11.11 -6.35
CA HIS A 35 2.32 -12.02 -6.23
C HIS A 35 3.33 -11.57 -5.17
N LEU A 36 3.16 -10.39 -4.56
CA LEU A 36 4.08 -9.91 -3.53
C LEU A 36 4.04 -10.81 -2.28
N PRO A 37 5.16 -10.98 -1.56
CA PRO A 37 5.26 -11.86 -0.38
C PRO A 37 4.18 -11.65 0.70
N GLU A 38 3.69 -10.42 0.83
CA GLU A 38 2.62 -10.08 1.79
C GLU A 38 1.25 -10.55 1.35
N ASP A 39 1.06 -10.71 0.03
CA ASP A 39 -0.19 -11.07 -0.56
C ASP A 39 -0.26 -12.56 -0.93
N SER A 40 0.86 -13.16 -1.36
CA SER A 40 0.95 -14.57 -1.73
C SER A 40 1.32 -15.50 -0.57
N ASN A 41 1.77 -14.94 0.56
CA ASN A 41 2.48 -15.66 1.63
C ASN A 41 3.74 -16.40 1.15
N GLY A 42 4.28 -16.01 -0.01
CA GLY A 42 5.56 -16.48 -0.52
C GLY A 42 6.74 -15.70 0.04
N THR A 43 7.91 -16.03 -0.49
CA THR A 43 9.16 -15.29 -0.24
C THR A 43 9.69 -14.60 -1.47
N ASN A 44 9.39 -15.13 -2.65
CA ASN A 44 9.92 -14.65 -3.92
C ASN A 44 8.77 -14.18 -4.82
N VAL A 45 9.04 -13.10 -5.54
CA VAL A 45 8.19 -12.59 -6.63
C VAL A 45 9.08 -12.38 -7.85
N ALA A 46 8.60 -12.76 -9.03
CA ALA A 46 9.31 -12.56 -10.28
C ALA A 46 8.40 -12.05 -11.38
N VAL A 47 8.97 -11.22 -12.26
CA VAL A 47 8.36 -10.82 -13.53
C VAL A 47 9.27 -11.32 -14.65
N LYS A 48 8.72 -12.15 -15.54
CA LYS A 48 9.43 -12.76 -16.67
C LYS A 48 8.72 -12.41 -17.96
N LEU A 49 9.50 -12.15 -19.00
CA LEU A 49 9.02 -11.91 -20.36
C LEU A 49 9.44 -13.07 -21.24
N LYS A 50 8.55 -13.55 -22.10
CA LYS A 50 8.89 -14.53 -23.13
C LYS A 50 9.27 -13.81 -24.41
N GLN A 51 10.55 -13.87 -24.76
CA GLN A 51 11.12 -13.25 -25.97
C GLN A 51 11.87 -14.33 -26.74
N ASP A 52 11.64 -14.43 -28.06
CA ASP A 52 12.21 -15.46 -28.93
C ASP A 52 12.00 -16.90 -28.38
N GLY A 53 10.81 -17.18 -27.84
CA GLY A 53 10.48 -18.47 -27.21
C GLY A 53 11.13 -18.76 -25.85
N GLN A 54 11.92 -17.83 -25.28
CA GLN A 54 12.59 -18.01 -23.99
C GLN A 54 12.10 -17.04 -22.92
N TYR A 55 11.94 -17.53 -21.69
CA TYR A 55 11.63 -16.68 -20.54
C TYR A 55 12.88 -16.00 -19.99
N VAL A 56 12.88 -14.68 -20.01
CA VAL A 56 13.93 -13.82 -19.44
C VAL A 56 13.36 -12.98 -18.29
N PRO A 57 14.10 -12.74 -17.20
CA PRO A 57 13.68 -11.79 -16.17
C PRO A 57 13.48 -10.38 -16.75
N LEU A 58 12.51 -9.62 -16.25
CA LEU A 58 12.19 -8.26 -16.73
C LEU A 58 13.43 -7.37 -16.86
N LYS A 59 14.33 -7.42 -15.88
CA LYS A 59 15.58 -6.63 -15.85
C LYS A 59 16.58 -6.99 -16.95
N GLN A 60 16.46 -8.18 -17.53
CA GLN A 60 17.34 -8.70 -18.58
C GLN A 60 16.66 -8.71 -19.94
N ALA A 61 15.38 -8.33 -20.01
CA ALA A 61 14.63 -8.31 -21.25
C ALA A 61 15.09 -7.17 -22.16
N ASP A 62 15.05 -7.43 -23.47
CA ASP A 62 15.37 -6.44 -24.49
C ASP A 62 14.09 -5.68 -24.88
N PRO A 63 13.98 -4.37 -24.63
CA PRO A 63 12.79 -3.59 -24.97
C PRO A 63 12.49 -3.50 -26.48
N GLN A 64 13.46 -3.86 -27.33
CA GLN A 64 13.28 -3.88 -28.79
C GLN A 64 12.72 -5.21 -29.30
N LYS A 65 12.72 -6.26 -28.47
CA LYS A 65 12.19 -7.57 -28.86
C LYS A 65 10.70 -7.67 -28.56
N GLN A 66 9.98 -8.29 -29.49
CA GLN A 66 8.58 -8.62 -29.27
C GLN A 66 8.45 -9.56 -28.08
N THR A 67 7.53 -9.23 -27.18
CA THR A 67 7.19 -10.07 -26.03
C THR A 67 5.95 -10.90 -26.39
N GLU A 68 6.06 -12.21 -26.30
CA GLU A 68 4.96 -13.15 -26.53
C GLU A 68 4.07 -13.27 -25.28
N GLU A 69 4.69 -13.34 -24.10
CA GLU A 69 4.03 -13.57 -22.82
C GLU A 69 4.69 -12.74 -21.72
N ILE A 70 3.90 -12.19 -20.81
CA ILE A 70 4.35 -11.64 -19.52
C ILE A 70 3.90 -12.61 -18.45
N VAL A 71 4.79 -12.96 -17.52
CA VAL A 71 4.49 -13.84 -16.40
C VAL A 71 4.84 -13.12 -15.11
N PHE A 72 3.84 -12.89 -14.27
CA PHE A 72 4.01 -12.56 -12.86
C PHE A 72 3.91 -13.86 -12.08
N GLU A 73 4.87 -14.16 -11.21
CA GLU A 73 4.86 -15.41 -10.44
C GLU A 73 5.40 -15.24 -9.02
N ASP A 74 4.96 -16.13 -8.14
CA ASP A 74 5.40 -16.25 -6.76
C ASP A 74 5.54 -17.72 -6.34
N ASP A 75 6.19 -17.94 -5.20
CA ASP A 75 6.38 -19.24 -4.55
C ASP A 75 5.49 -19.42 -3.30
N GLY A 76 4.38 -18.69 -3.23
CA GLY A 76 3.48 -18.65 -2.09
C GLY A 76 2.53 -19.84 -1.98
N SER A 77 1.47 -19.69 -1.18
CA SER A 77 0.52 -20.78 -0.93
C SER A 77 -0.43 -21.05 -2.11
N GLY A 78 -0.44 -20.17 -3.11
CA GLY A 78 -1.47 -20.10 -4.13
C GLY A 78 -2.85 -19.79 -3.55
N TYR A 79 -3.86 -19.91 -4.41
CA TYR A 79 -5.25 -19.52 -4.17
C TYR A 79 -6.20 -20.70 -4.37
N ASP A 80 -7.36 -20.62 -3.74
CA ASP A 80 -8.48 -21.50 -4.04
C ASP A 80 -9.31 -20.91 -5.19
N ALA A 81 -9.63 -21.71 -6.21
CA ALA A 81 -10.40 -21.25 -7.37
C ALA A 81 -11.78 -20.70 -6.97
N GLY A 82 -12.38 -21.22 -5.90
CA GLY A 82 -13.65 -20.75 -5.35
C GLY A 82 -13.60 -19.29 -4.89
N MET A 83 -12.42 -18.75 -4.56
CA MET A 83 -12.25 -17.32 -4.24
C MET A 83 -12.59 -16.41 -5.42
N LEU A 84 -12.59 -16.91 -6.66
CA LEU A 84 -13.02 -16.15 -7.83
C LEU A 84 -14.54 -15.89 -7.82
N SER A 85 -15.33 -16.68 -7.08
CA SER A 85 -16.80 -16.54 -7.05
C SER A 85 -17.30 -15.50 -6.04
N ILE A 86 -16.50 -15.19 -5.01
CA ILE A 86 -16.92 -14.41 -3.84
C ILE A 86 -16.09 -13.13 -3.67
N LEU A 87 -16.70 -12.09 -3.10
CA LEU A 87 -16.00 -10.89 -2.63
C LEU A 87 -15.51 -11.11 -1.20
N PHE A 88 -14.58 -12.04 -1.05
CA PHE A 88 -13.99 -12.42 0.22
C PHE A 88 -12.47 -12.49 0.11
N SER A 89 -11.79 -12.04 1.15
CA SER A 89 -10.37 -12.30 1.36
C SER A 89 -10.17 -13.01 2.69
N SER A 90 -9.26 -13.97 2.69
CA SER A 90 -8.75 -14.57 3.91
C SER A 90 -7.77 -13.66 4.66
N LYS A 91 -7.39 -12.51 4.10
CA LYS A 91 -6.41 -11.57 4.65
C LYS A 91 -7.11 -10.61 5.62
N GLY A 92 -7.20 -10.98 6.90
CA GLY A 92 -7.54 -10.10 8.04
C GLY A 92 -8.96 -9.49 8.00
N ALA A 93 -9.83 -9.93 8.90
CA ALA A 93 -11.16 -9.36 9.08
C ALA A 93 -11.08 -8.01 9.81
N ASP A 94 -10.68 -6.93 9.13
CA ASP A 94 -10.86 -5.56 9.62
C ASP A 94 -11.95 -4.86 8.78
N GLU A 95 -13.11 -4.65 9.40
CA GLU A 95 -14.41 -4.27 8.84
C GLU A 95 -14.47 -2.91 8.08
N LEU A 96 -13.35 -2.21 7.90
CA LEU A 96 -13.30 -0.88 7.28
C LEU A 96 -12.31 -0.75 6.11
N SER A 97 -11.65 -1.85 5.71
CA SER A 97 -10.58 -1.81 4.71
C SER A 97 -11.11 -2.09 3.29
N VAL A 98 -11.47 -1.03 2.57
CA VAL A 98 -11.87 -1.10 1.16
C VAL A 98 -10.68 -1.57 0.31
N GLY A 99 -10.68 -2.81 -0.20
CA GLY A 99 -9.56 -3.35 -1.00
C GLY A 99 -9.00 -4.68 -0.50
N GLN A 100 -9.49 -5.15 0.66
CA GLN A 100 -9.20 -6.48 1.21
C GLN A 100 -10.30 -7.51 0.88
N PHE A 101 -11.03 -7.41 -0.24
CA PHE A 101 -12.18 -8.31 -0.51
C PHE A 101 -11.90 -9.43 -1.53
N GLY A 102 -10.63 -9.77 -1.79
CA GLY A 102 -10.28 -10.69 -2.87
C GLY A 102 -10.72 -10.17 -4.24
N GLU A 103 -10.93 -8.86 -4.34
CA GLU A 103 -11.41 -8.15 -5.53
C GLU A 103 -10.30 -7.94 -6.56
N GLY A 104 -9.04 -7.81 -6.12
CA GLY A 104 -7.90 -7.44 -6.96
C GLY A 104 -7.83 -8.26 -8.26
N LEU A 105 -7.77 -9.60 -8.15
CA LEU A 105 -7.76 -10.49 -9.32
C LEU A 105 -8.98 -10.29 -10.23
N LYS A 106 -10.16 -10.06 -9.68
CA LYS A 106 -11.38 -9.87 -10.48
C LYS A 106 -11.37 -8.51 -11.20
N LEU A 107 -10.86 -7.47 -10.55
CA LEU A 107 -10.73 -6.15 -11.14
C LEU A 107 -9.65 -6.10 -12.22
N VAL A 108 -8.53 -6.81 -12.01
CA VAL A 108 -7.51 -7.03 -13.06
C VAL A 108 -8.13 -7.76 -14.24
N ALA A 109 -8.86 -8.85 -14.04
CA ALA A 109 -9.53 -9.59 -15.12
C ALA A 109 -10.58 -8.75 -15.86
N ALA A 110 -11.41 -8.00 -15.13
CA ALA A 110 -12.39 -7.11 -15.73
C ALA A 110 -11.71 -6.00 -16.55
N SER A 111 -10.63 -5.42 -16.04
CA SER A 111 -9.83 -4.43 -16.76
C SER A 111 -9.18 -5.04 -18.01
N ALA A 112 -8.64 -6.25 -17.91
CA ALA A 112 -8.03 -6.96 -19.03
C ALA A 112 -9.02 -7.20 -20.17
N LEU A 113 -10.22 -7.72 -19.85
CA LEU A 113 -11.28 -7.92 -20.85
C LEU A 113 -11.68 -6.61 -21.56
N ARG A 114 -11.81 -5.49 -20.84
CA ARG A 114 -12.14 -4.18 -21.43
C ARG A 114 -11.07 -3.67 -22.40
N ASN A 115 -9.82 -3.95 -22.09
CA ASN A 115 -8.66 -3.47 -22.84
C ASN A 115 -8.17 -4.48 -23.89
N GLY A 116 -8.90 -5.58 -24.11
CA GLY A 116 -8.50 -6.63 -25.06
C GLY A 116 -7.20 -7.34 -24.67
N VAL A 117 -6.88 -7.39 -23.37
CA VAL A 117 -5.69 -8.07 -22.84
C VAL A 117 -6.07 -9.50 -22.48
N GLU A 118 -5.40 -10.46 -23.11
CA GLU A 118 -5.57 -11.89 -22.81
C GLU A 118 -4.79 -12.25 -21.54
N ILE A 119 -5.49 -12.69 -20.51
CA ILE A 119 -4.92 -13.00 -19.20
C ILE A 119 -5.38 -14.37 -18.70
N GLU A 120 -4.49 -15.10 -18.05
CA GLU A 120 -4.76 -16.38 -17.39
C GLU A 120 -4.25 -16.33 -15.95
N TYR A 121 -5.02 -16.91 -15.02
CA TYR A 121 -4.56 -17.13 -13.65
C TYR A 121 -4.24 -18.60 -13.45
N HIS A 122 -3.06 -18.88 -12.93
CA HIS A 122 -2.60 -20.22 -12.60
C HIS A 122 -2.32 -20.25 -11.11
N SER A 123 -2.77 -21.28 -10.42
CA SER A 123 -2.47 -21.42 -9.00
C SER A 123 -2.54 -22.89 -8.61
N ARG A 124 -1.46 -23.41 -8.03
CA ARG A 124 -1.35 -24.81 -7.65
C ARG A 124 -1.68 -25.73 -8.83
N ASN A 125 -2.87 -26.32 -8.81
CA ASN A 125 -3.35 -27.29 -9.76
C ASN A 125 -4.48 -26.78 -10.67
N TRP A 126 -4.72 -25.47 -10.75
CA TRP A 126 -5.81 -24.92 -11.57
C TRP A 126 -5.43 -23.72 -12.43
N VAL A 127 -6.07 -23.63 -13.61
CA VAL A 127 -6.05 -22.46 -14.50
C VAL A 127 -7.45 -21.83 -14.56
N ALA A 128 -7.51 -20.51 -14.50
CA ALA A 128 -8.71 -19.73 -14.78
C ALA A 128 -8.51 -18.80 -15.98
N ASN A 129 -9.46 -18.81 -16.91
CA ASN A 129 -9.51 -17.87 -18.02
C ASN A 129 -10.77 -16.98 -17.89
N PRO A 130 -10.62 -15.66 -17.76
CA PRO A 130 -11.76 -14.76 -17.67
C PRO A 130 -12.47 -14.63 -19.01
N PHE A 131 -13.79 -14.47 -18.97
CA PHE A 131 -14.61 -14.16 -20.13
C PHE A 131 -15.80 -13.26 -19.75
N ALA A 132 -16.28 -12.49 -20.73
CA ALA A 132 -17.46 -11.66 -20.59
C ALA A 132 -18.72 -12.48 -20.93
N LYS A 133 -19.71 -12.48 -20.04
CA LYS A 133 -21.03 -13.07 -20.29
C LYS A 133 -22.06 -11.94 -20.43
N PRO A 134 -22.66 -11.75 -21.62
CA PRO A 134 -23.76 -10.81 -21.79
C PRO A 134 -24.97 -11.23 -20.97
N GLU A 135 -25.53 -10.30 -20.19
CA GLU A 135 -26.76 -10.49 -19.42
C GLU A 135 -27.66 -9.26 -19.52
N ARG A 136 -28.97 -9.44 -19.31
CA ARG A 136 -29.93 -8.33 -19.26
C ARG A 136 -30.58 -8.28 -17.88
N ILE A 137 -30.31 -7.22 -17.13
CA ILE A 137 -30.82 -7.02 -15.77
C ILE A 137 -31.54 -5.67 -15.70
N GLY A 138 -32.79 -5.67 -15.23
CA GLY A 138 -33.58 -4.44 -15.09
C GLY A 138 -33.77 -3.65 -16.39
N GLY A 139 -33.69 -4.31 -17.55
CA GLY A 139 -33.77 -3.65 -18.86
C GLY A 139 -32.46 -3.10 -19.41
N HIS A 140 -31.36 -3.20 -18.66
CA HIS A 140 -30.02 -2.83 -19.09
C HIS A 140 -29.25 -4.05 -19.57
N ASP A 141 -28.57 -3.92 -20.71
CA ASP A 141 -27.62 -4.92 -21.18
C ASP A 141 -26.29 -4.67 -20.48
N ILE A 142 -25.74 -5.69 -19.84
CA ILE A 142 -24.50 -5.65 -19.07
C ILE A 142 -23.59 -6.79 -19.50
N GLU A 143 -22.29 -6.62 -19.28
CA GLU A 143 -21.32 -7.71 -19.40
C GLU A 143 -20.83 -8.12 -18.02
N LYS A 144 -21.09 -9.37 -17.66
CA LYS A 144 -20.69 -9.95 -16.38
C LYS A 144 -19.35 -10.66 -16.51
N LEU A 145 -18.47 -10.47 -15.53
CA LEU A 145 -17.20 -11.20 -15.45
C LEU A 145 -17.48 -12.64 -14.99
N CYS A 146 -17.00 -13.59 -15.78
CA CYS A 146 -17.03 -15.01 -15.47
C CYS A 146 -15.64 -15.62 -15.72
N PHE A 147 -15.42 -16.83 -15.22
CA PHE A 147 -14.18 -17.58 -15.41
C PHE A 147 -14.48 -19.01 -15.88
N THR A 148 -13.71 -19.52 -16.84
CA THR A 148 -13.61 -20.96 -17.09
C THR A 148 -12.46 -21.50 -16.25
N ILE A 149 -12.71 -22.56 -15.49
CA ILE A 149 -11.72 -23.18 -14.60
C ILE A 149 -11.39 -24.57 -15.11
N GLN A 150 -10.11 -24.89 -15.18
CA GLN A 150 -9.58 -26.23 -15.36
C GLN A 150 -8.74 -26.61 -14.13
N GLU A 151 -9.15 -27.65 -13.40
CA GLU A 151 -8.49 -28.17 -12.20
C GLU A 151 -7.83 -29.53 -12.47
N ASN A 152 -6.75 -29.82 -11.74
CA ASN A 152 -5.95 -31.06 -11.81
C ASN A 152 -5.29 -31.34 -13.16
N GLY A 153 -5.15 -30.32 -14.02
CA GLY A 153 -4.51 -30.45 -15.33
C GLY A 153 -2.99 -30.34 -15.31
N PHE A 154 -2.43 -29.74 -14.26
CA PHE A 154 -1.00 -29.51 -14.04
C PHE A 154 -0.76 -29.32 -12.53
N ASP A 155 0.51 -29.18 -12.15
CA ASP A 155 0.92 -28.89 -10.78
C ASP A 155 2.00 -27.79 -10.81
N LEU A 156 1.91 -26.85 -9.88
CA LEU A 156 2.74 -25.67 -9.80
C LEU A 156 2.92 -25.29 -8.32
N ASP A 157 4.14 -24.96 -7.93
CA ASP A 157 4.38 -24.29 -6.65
C ASP A 157 3.99 -22.81 -6.76
N GLY A 158 3.12 -22.33 -5.86
CA GLY A 158 2.67 -20.94 -5.83
C GLY A 158 1.61 -20.60 -6.88
N SER A 159 1.76 -19.41 -7.50
CA SER A 159 0.80 -18.91 -8.48
C SER A 159 1.46 -18.10 -9.60
N ARG A 160 0.77 -18.00 -10.73
CA ARG A 160 1.15 -17.17 -11.87
C ARG A 160 -0.02 -16.38 -12.44
N THR A 161 0.25 -15.17 -12.89
CA THR A 161 -0.58 -14.43 -13.81
C THR A 161 0.14 -14.37 -15.15
N VAL A 162 -0.48 -14.91 -16.20
CA VAL A 162 0.09 -14.95 -17.55
C VAL A 162 -0.70 -14.00 -18.43
N ILE A 163 -0.01 -13.07 -19.10
CA ILE A 163 -0.60 -12.19 -20.10
C ILE A 163 -0.04 -12.58 -21.46
N ARG A 164 -0.90 -12.87 -22.42
CA ARG A 164 -0.50 -13.28 -23.78
C ARG A 164 -0.61 -12.12 -24.76
N ASN A 165 0.32 -12.08 -25.71
CA ASN A 165 0.35 -11.11 -26.81
C ASN A 165 0.17 -9.65 -26.34
N PRO A 166 0.98 -9.17 -25.37
CA PRO A 166 0.82 -7.83 -24.82
C PRO A 166 0.99 -6.75 -25.90
N SER A 167 0.17 -5.70 -25.82
CA SER A 167 0.33 -4.51 -26.67
C SER A 167 1.54 -3.67 -26.24
N ASP A 168 2.03 -2.83 -27.15
CA ASP A 168 3.12 -1.87 -26.85
C ASP A 168 2.76 -0.96 -25.68
N ASP A 169 1.49 -0.54 -25.58
CA ASP A 169 0.98 0.29 -24.49
C ASP A 169 1.05 -0.43 -23.14
N LEU A 170 0.71 -1.71 -23.10
CA LEU A 170 0.84 -2.51 -21.88
C LEU A 170 2.31 -2.73 -21.54
N MET A 171 3.17 -2.97 -22.54
CA MET A 171 4.61 -3.13 -22.35
C MET A 171 5.25 -1.88 -21.76
N ARG A 172 4.79 -0.67 -22.15
CA ARG A 172 5.25 0.59 -21.52
C ARG A 172 5.01 0.61 -20.01
N GLU A 173 3.87 0.09 -19.54
CA GLU A 173 3.59 -0.04 -18.11
C GLU A 173 4.43 -1.14 -17.45
N VAL A 174 4.63 -2.27 -18.14
CA VAL A 174 5.45 -3.40 -17.63
C VAL A 174 6.90 -2.98 -17.39
N TYR A 175 7.51 -2.21 -18.30
CA TYR A 175 8.88 -1.73 -18.11
C TYR A 175 9.02 -0.70 -16.97
N GLN A 176 7.93 -0.11 -16.48
CA GLN A 176 7.93 0.79 -15.33
C GLN A 176 7.78 0.06 -13.98
N ILE A 177 7.56 -1.26 -13.98
CA ILE A 177 7.41 -2.04 -12.73
C ILE A 177 8.57 -1.81 -11.74
N PRO A 178 9.86 -1.79 -12.14
CA PRO A 178 10.96 -1.57 -11.19
C PRO A 178 10.85 -0.24 -10.46
N ASP A 179 10.30 0.81 -11.07
CA ASP A 179 10.13 2.12 -10.42
C ASP A 179 8.87 2.17 -9.53
N LYS A 180 7.87 1.33 -9.85
CA LYS A 180 6.56 1.34 -9.17
C LYS A 180 6.41 0.25 -8.10
N VAL A 181 7.27 -0.77 -8.07
CA VAL A 181 7.16 -1.93 -7.17
C VAL A 181 8.49 -2.19 -6.47
N LEU A 182 8.56 -1.88 -5.18
CA LEU A 182 9.80 -1.94 -4.39
C LEU A 182 10.43 -3.33 -4.31
N ALA A 183 9.63 -4.40 -4.35
CA ALA A 183 10.16 -5.76 -4.35
C ALA A 183 10.99 -6.09 -5.60
N LEU A 184 10.81 -5.32 -6.68
CA LEU A 184 11.49 -5.47 -7.96
C LEU A 184 12.44 -4.30 -8.26
N ASN A 185 12.56 -3.34 -7.34
CA ASN A 185 13.45 -2.20 -7.42
C ASN A 185 14.79 -2.52 -6.74
N ASP A 186 15.90 -2.48 -7.47
CA ASP A 186 17.25 -2.70 -6.88
C ASP A 186 17.92 -1.39 -6.43
N SER A 187 17.30 -0.25 -6.71
CA SER A 187 17.86 1.08 -6.54
C SER A 187 17.09 1.86 -5.47
N TYR A 188 17.02 1.31 -4.26
CA TYR A 188 16.58 2.07 -3.09
C TYR A 188 17.32 1.66 -1.83
N GLU A 189 17.39 2.60 -0.89
CA GLU A 189 17.98 2.42 0.43
C GLU A 189 16.90 2.61 1.50
N VAL A 190 16.86 1.72 2.50
CA VAL A 190 16.01 1.88 3.67
C VAL A 190 16.75 2.71 4.71
N MET A 191 16.24 3.91 4.99
CA MET A 191 16.84 4.83 5.97
C MET A 191 16.36 4.56 7.39
N SER A 192 15.08 4.23 7.54
CA SER A 192 14.42 3.96 8.81
C SER A 192 13.30 2.94 8.64
N LYS A 193 13.04 2.16 9.68
CA LYS A 193 12.03 1.10 9.66
C LYS A 193 11.32 1.03 11.01
N ASP A 194 10.00 1.07 10.93
CA ASP A 194 9.09 0.88 12.05
C ASP A 194 8.41 -0.48 11.92
N PHE A 195 8.52 -1.30 12.98
CA PHE A 195 7.87 -2.60 13.10
C PHE A 195 6.63 -2.56 13.99
N THR A 196 6.33 -1.41 14.61
CA THR A 196 5.13 -1.17 15.40
C THR A 196 3.97 -0.85 14.47
N GLY A 197 3.40 -1.88 13.86
CA GLY A 197 2.10 -1.71 13.23
C GLY A 197 1.10 -1.24 14.28
N PHE A 198 0.25 -0.27 13.92
CA PHE A 198 -0.96 0.04 14.69
C PHE A 198 -1.90 -1.19 14.65
N GLY A 199 -1.61 -2.19 15.48
CA GLY A 199 -2.37 -3.44 15.54
C GLY A 199 -2.20 -4.06 16.92
N PHE A 200 -3.24 -3.97 17.75
CA PHE A 200 -3.29 -4.54 19.11
C PHE A 200 -3.45 -6.08 19.12
N LEU A 201 -3.16 -6.78 18.02
CA LEU A 201 -3.35 -8.22 17.87
C LEU A 201 -2.04 -8.89 17.48
N SER A 202 -1.57 -9.80 18.34
CA SER A 202 -0.21 -10.36 18.37
C SER A 202 0.17 -11.31 17.23
N ASP A 203 -0.78 -11.68 16.36
CA ASP A 203 -0.61 -12.84 15.47
C ASP A 203 -0.63 -12.49 13.97
N ALA A 204 -0.87 -11.22 13.60
CA ALA A 204 -0.81 -10.79 12.21
C ALA A 204 0.64 -10.41 11.82
N LYS A 205 1.12 -10.92 10.68
CA LYS A 205 2.38 -10.46 10.08
C LYS A 205 2.23 -8.97 9.75
N ILE A 206 2.87 -8.12 10.55
CA ILE A 206 2.79 -6.67 10.38
C ILE A 206 3.70 -6.24 9.23
N TYR A 207 3.14 -5.55 8.24
CA TYR A 207 3.94 -4.87 7.24
C TYR A 207 4.65 -3.67 7.86
N PRO A 208 5.99 -3.59 7.82
CA PRO A 208 6.72 -2.50 8.43
C PRO A 208 6.58 -1.22 7.60
N SER A 209 6.41 -0.08 8.28
CA SER A 209 6.52 1.21 7.61
C SER A 209 7.99 1.60 7.47
N ARG A 210 8.36 2.20 6.34
CA ARG A 210 9.75 2.48 5.98
C ARG A 210 9.87 3.89 5.43
N MET A 211 10.95 4.56 5.83
CA MET A 211 11.47 5.73 5.14
C MET A 211 12.58 5.25 4.20
N ILE A 212 12.50 5.64 2.94
CA ILE A 212 13.41 5.14 1.91
C ILE A 212 13.94 6.30 1.05
N ARG A 213 15.11 6.06 0.45
CA ARG A 213 15.72 6.92 -0.57
C ARG A 213 15.77 6.16 -1.88
N LEU A 214 15.13 6.69 -2.92
CA LEU A 214 15.19 6.12 -4.26
C LEU A 214 16.48 6.58 -4.95
N GLY A 215 17.09 5.70 -5.76
CA GLY A 215 18.32 6.01 -6.48
C GLY A 215 18.17 7.07 -7.56
N ASN A 216 16.94 7.30 -8.04
CA ASN A 216 16.63 8.36 -9.01
C ASN A 216 16.43 9.75 -8.36
N GLY A 217 16.37 9.82 -7.02
CA GLY A 217 16.15 11.07 -6.28
C GLY A 217 14.68 11.50 -6.17
N ASP A 218 13.74 10.75 -6.74
CA ASP A 218 12.32 11.06 -6.64
C ASP A 218 11.76 10.80 -5.24
N THR A 219 10.64 11.46 -4.95
CA THR A 219 9.91 11.33 -3.70
C THR A 219 8.52 10.75 -3.98
N THR A 220 8.29 9.55 -3.49
CA THR A 220 7.12 8.73 -3.82
C THR A 220 6.54 8.09 -2.57
N LEU A 221 5.21 8.00 -2.53
CA LEU A 221 4.48 7.21 -1.55
C LEU A 221 4.17 5.83 -2.13
N PHE A 222 4.69 4.81 -1.45
CA PHE A 222 4.37 3.40 -1.63
C PHE A 222 3.51 2.94 -0.46
N ILE A 223 2.58 2.03 -0.75
CA ILE A 223 1.82 1.32 0.27
C ILE A 223 2.00 -0.17 0.04
N LYS A 224 2.58 -0.84 1.03
CA LYS A 224 2.93 -2.27 0.96
C LYS A 224 3.79 -2.61 -0.27
N GLY A 225 4.75 -1.74 -0.58
CA GLY A 225 5.70 -1.92 -1.66
C GLY A 225 5.21 -1.53 -3.06
N VAL A 226 3.97 -1.06 -3.20
CA VAL A 226 3.39 -0.64 -4.50
C VAL A 226 3.20 0.87 -4.50
N LYS A 227 3.66 1.55 -5.56
CA LYS A 227 3.50 2.99 -5.75
C LYS A 227 2.03 3.37 -5.78
N VAL A 228 1.70 4.42 -5.03
CA VAL A 228 0.36 5.02 -4.97
C VAL A 228 0.37 6.38 -5.65
N GLN A 229 1.32 7.24 -5.28
CA GLN A 229 1.41 8.59 -5.84
C GLN A 229 2.83 9.16 -5.67
N ASP A 230 3.18 10.11 -6.53
CA ASP A 230 4.30 11.01 -6.25
C ASP A 230 3.97 11.86 -5.02
N SER A 231 5.01 12.24 -4.28
CA SER A 231 4.84 12.86 -2.97
C SER A 231 5.61 14.17 -2.89
N GLN A 232 4.96 15.22 -2.39
CA GLN A 232 5.66 16.44 -1.99
C GLN A 232 6.30 16.23 -0.62
N SER A 233 7.34 15.42 -0.57
CA SER A 233 8.08 15.06 0.65
C SER A 233 9.58 15.25 0.47
N ILE A 234 10.33 15.14 1.55
CA ILE A 234 11.80 15.15 1.56
C ILE A 234 12.31 13.73 1.24
N PHE A 235 11.61 12.71 1.74
CA PHE A 235 11.93 11.30 1.49
C PHE A 235 10.82 10.58 0.73
N SER A 236 11.14 9.37 0.25
CA SER A 236 10.12 8.42 -0.15
C SER A 236 9.67 7.60 1.06
N TYR A 237 8.43 7.13 1.02
CA TYR A 237 7.82 6.38 2.11
C TYR A 237 7.18 5.11 1.59
N ASP A 238 7.35 4.01 2.32
CA ASP A 238 6.61 2.78 2.09
C ASP A 238 5.87 2.38 3.37
N LEU A 239 4.55 2.55 3.37
CA LEU A 239 3.77 2.46 4.59
C LEU A 239 2.94 1.17 4.65
N GLY A 240 2.86 0.59 5.85
CA GLY A 240 2.01 -0.58 6.15
C GLY A 240 0.54 -0.24 6.37
N LEU A 241 -0.02 0.70 5.60
CA LEU A 241 -1.42 1.13 5.76
C LEU A 241 -2.40 0.10 5.17
N ASN A 242 -3.54 -0.09 5.85
CA ASN A 242 -4.64 -0.93 5.38
C ASN A 242 -5.79 -0.14 4.73
N ASN A 243 -5.88 1.17 5.00
CA ASN A 243 -6.95 2.05 4.54
C ASN A 243 -6.54 2.80 3.26
N ILE A 244 -6.41 2.07 2.17
CA ILE A 244 -6.23 2.62 0.82
C ILE A 244 -7.47 2.31 0.00
N THR A 245 -7.86 3.19 -0.92
CA THR A 245 -8.96 2.85 -1.84
C THR A 245 -8.54 1.69 -2.78
N PRO A 246 -9.46 0.83 -3.26
CA PRO A 246 -9.09 -0.31 -4.12
C PRO A 246 -8.42 0.08 -5.44
N ASP A 247 -8.73 1.28 -5.94
CA ASP A 247 -8.06 1.86 -7.11
C ASP A 247 -6.67 2.41 -6.78
N ARG A 248 -6.28 2.45 -5.50
CA ARG A 248 -5.01 2.98 -4.97
C ARG A 248 -4.69 4.39 -5.49
N ILE A 249 -5.72 5.19 -5.75
CA ILE A 249 -5.58 6.59 -6.14
C ILE A 249 -5.47 7.48 -4.88
N PHE A 250 -5.99 7.00 -3.75
CA PHE A 250 -6.04 7.78 -2.52
C PHE A 250 -5.60 6.93 -1.31
N ALA A 251 -4.66 7.48 -0.55
CA ALA A 251 -4.36 7.07 0.81
C ALA A 251 -4.88 8.16 1.77
N ASP A 252 -5.46 7.74 2.90
CA ASP A 252 -5.91 8.68 3.93
C ASP A 252 -4.74 9.55 4.40
N ARG A 253 -4.80 10.85 4.08
CA ARG A 253 -3.74 11.81 4.37
C ARG A 253 -3.39 11.87 5.85
N ASP A 254 -4.38 11.82 6.75
CA ASP A 254 -4.13 11.86 8.18
C ASP A 254 -3.31 10.64 8.61
N ARG A 255 -3.67 9.46 8.09
CA ARG A 255 -2.93 8.22 8.37
C ARG A 255 -1.52 8.23 7.81
N VAL A 256 -1.34 8.75 6.59
CA VAL A 256 -0.01 8.93 5.99
C VAL A 256 0.86 9.83 6.87
N LEU A 257 0.33 11.00 7.26
CA LEU A 257 1.06 11.94 8.10
C LEU A 257 1.33 11.39 9.50
N ASP A 258 0.41 10.62 10.11
CA ASP A 258 0.64 9.92 11.38
C ASP A 258 1.80 8.93 11.28
N SER A 259 1.86 8.14 10.21
CA SER A 259 2.96 7.21 9.98
C SER A 259 4.30 7.92 9.75
N ILE A 260 4.29 9.04 9.01
CA ILE A 260 5.50 9.86 8.81
C ILE A 260 6.00 10.45 10.13
N GLU A 261 5.08 10.99 10.95
CA GLU A 261 5.40 11.52 12.27
C GLU A 261 6.08 10.47 13.16
N ASN A 262 5.51 9.26 13.22
CA ASN A 262 6.06 8.16 14.01
C ASN A 262 7.44 7.72 13.51
N LEU A 263 7.60 7.56 12.19
CA LEU A 263 8.90 7.24 11.59
C LEU A 263 9.96 8.30 11.95
N LEU A 264 9.58 9.58 11.95
CA LEU A 264 10.49 10.68 12.24
C LEU A 264 10.82 10.82 13.73
N LYS A 265 9.87 10.57 14.63
CA LYS A 265 10.06 10.69 16.08
C LYS A 265 10.86 9.53 16.67
N ASP A 266 10.48 8.31 16.29
CA ASP A 266 10.87 7.13 17.05
C ASP A 266 11.91 6.27 16.31
N TYR A 267 12.01 6.42 14.99
CA TYR A 267 12.81 5.52 14.15
C TYR A 267 13.80 6.22 13.21
N ALA A 268 13.83 7.56 13.18
CA ALA A 268 14.66 8.32 12.26
C ALA A 268 16.15 8.14 12.55
N SER A 269 16.93 7.94 11.49
CA SER A 269 18.39 8.04 11.59
C SER A 269 18.82 9.49 11.87
N PRO A 270 19.97 9.73 12.51
CA PRO A 270 20.51 11.09 12.69
C PRO A 270 20.67 11.85 11.36
N GLU A 271 20.96 11.15 10.27
CA GLU A 271 21.04 11.73 8.93
C GLU A 271 19.68 12.21 8.42
N ALA A 272 18.62 11.42 8.62
CA ALA A 272 17.27 11.80 8.26
C ALA A 272 16.85 13.07 9.02
N ILE A 273 17.07 13.10 10.34
CA ILE A 273 16.77 14.27 11.18
C ILE A 273 17.55 15.50 10.69
N LYS A 274 18.86 15.36 10.44
CA LYS A 274 19.70 16.45 9.95
C LYS A 274 19.21 16.99 8.60
N THR A 275 18.77 16.11 7.71
CA THR A 275 18.23 16.49 6.39
C THR A 275 16.94 17.28 6.54
N VAL A 276 15.99 16.81 7.38
CA VAL A 276 14.74 17.54 7.67
C VAL A 276 15.03 18.92 8.25
N LEU A 277 15.92 19.01 9.25
CA LEU A 277 16.30 20.29 9.86
C LEU A 277 16.99 21.23 8.88
N SER A 278 17.87 20.71 8.03
CA SER A 278 18.56 21.50 7.00
C SER A 278 17.56 22.04 5.99
N LYS A 279 16.59 21.22 5.57
CA LYS A 279 15.53 21.61 4.65
C LYS A 279 14.60 22.66 5.28
N ALA A 280 14.24 22.48 6.54
CA ALA A 280 13.41 23.45 7.28
C ALA A 280 14.12 24.81 7.43
N PHE A 281 15.45 24.80 7.57
CA PHE A 281 16.25 26.03 7.62
C PHE A 281 16.35 26.72 6.25
N SER A 282 16.59 25.96 5.17
CA SER A 282 16.76 26.53 3.83
C SER A 282 15.44 26.92 3.17
N GLU A 283 14.36 26.20 3.49
CA GLU A 283 13.04 26.32 2.85
C GLU A 283 11.93 26.29 3.92
N PRO A 284 11.85 27.32 4.79
CA PRO A 284 10.93 27.34 5.94
C PRO A 284 9.45 27.32 5.54
N GLU A 285 9.11 27.86 4.38
CA GLU A 285 7.75 27.86 3.81
C GLU A 285 7.46 26.62 2.94
N GLY A 286 8.35 25.62 2.97
CA GLY A 286 8.22 24.39 2.20
C GLY A 286 6.98 23.59 2.60
N ASN A 287 6.17 23.19 1.63
CA ASN A 287 4.96 22.40 1.88
C ASN A 287 5.24 20.88 1.91
N TYR A 288 6.25 20.47 2.68
CA TYR A 288 6.67 19.08 2.79
C TYR A 288 5.78 18.29 3.74
N GLN A 289 5.47 17.02 3.40
CA GLN A 289 4.70 16.14 4.27
C GLN A 289 5.33 15.97 5.65
N GLU A 290 6.66 15.95 5.74
CA GLU A 290 7.39 15.90 7.00
C GLU A 290 7.09 17.10 7.88
N PHE A 291 7.02 18.30 7.31
CA PHE A 291 6.68 19.50 8.08
C PHE A 291 5.23 19.45 8.52
N GLN A 292 4.32 19.08 7.61
CA GLN A 292 2.90 18.91 7.90
C GLN A 292 2.62 17.87 9.00
N ALA A 293 3.41 16.79 9.05
CA ALA A 293 3.28 15.75 10.06
C ALA A 293 3.49 16.28 11.49
N PHE A 294 4.36 17.29 11.65
CA PHE A 294 4.65 17.94 12.94
C PHE A 294 3.83 19.21 13.22
N TYR A 295 3.09 19.74 12.24
CA TYR A 295 2.13 20.81 12.52
C TYR A 295 1.05 20.30 13.48
N ASN A 296 0.63 21.16 14.40
CA ASN A 296 -0.21 20.80 15.55
C ASN A 296 -1.64 20.44 15.10
N ARG A 297 -1.83 19.20 14.60
CA ARG A 297 -3.10 18.65 14.08
C ARG A 297 -4.20 18.55 15.15
N LYS A 298 -3.89 18.86 16.41
CA LYS A 298 -4.83 18.85 17.55
C LYS A 298 -5.85 20.01 17.53
N GLN A 299 -5.69 21.04 16.70
CA GLN A 299 -6.69 22.11 16.58
C GLN A 299 -7.86 21.77 15.64
N ASP A 300 -7.71 20.83 14.69
CA ASP A 300 -8.77 20.52 13.72
C ASP A 300 -9.69 19.37 14.15
N LYS A 301 -9.36 18.65 15.23
CA LYS A 301 -10.21 17.60 15.82
C LYS A 301 -10.83 18.07 17.13
N GLY A 302 -11.69 19.09 17.07
CA GLY A 302 -12.49 19.49 18.23
C GLY A 302 -13.34 20.74 18.04
N PHE A 303 -14.66 20.53 18.07
CA PHE A 303 -15.64 21.38 18.75
C PHE A 303 -15.10 22.63 19.44
N GLY A 304 -15.68 23.79 19.08
CA GLY A 304 -15.77 24.94 19.98
C GLY A 304 -14.52 25.81 20.01
N ILE A 305 -14.66 26.97 19.39
CA ILE A 305 -13.79 28.13 19.56
C ILE A 305 -13.64 28.41 21.06
N THR A 306 -12.45 28.26 21.61
CA THR A 306 -11.98 29.11 22.71
C THR A 306 -10.70 29.74 22.23
N GLU A 307 -10.80 31.05 21.97
CA GLU A 307 -9.67 31.94 21.74
C GLU A 307 -8.60 31.69 22.81
N PHE A 308 -7.38 31.38 22.37
CA PHE A 308 -6.20 31.43 23.24
C PHE A 308 -5.34 32.60 22.78
N GLU A 309 -5.05 33.50 23.71
CA GLU A 309 -4.14 34.62 23.54
C GLU A 309 -2.71 34.13 23.20
N PRO A 310 -1.92 34.92 22.44
CA PRO A 310 -0.59 34.52 22.04
C PRO A 310 0.35 34.52 23.25
N LEU A 311 1.05 33.41 23.47
CA LEU A 311 2.18 33.35 24.39
C LEU A 311 3.38 34.06 23.75
N GLU A 312 3.66 35.29 24.18
CA GLU A 312 4.96 35.92 23.97
C GLU A 312 6.03 35.14 24.73
N TYR A 313 6.96 34.52 24.00
CA TYR A 313 8.16 33.92 24.58
C TYR A 313 9.30 34.94 24.58
N THR A 314 9.60 35.53 25.74
CA THR A 314 10.89 36.17 25.99
C THR A 314 11.89 35.12 26.47
N PHE A 315 12.92 34.86 25.66
CA PHE A 315 14.07 34.05 26.06
C PHE A 315 15.02 34.87 26.92
N GLU A 316 15.12 34.57 28.22
CA GLU A 316 16.24 35.01 29.05
C GLU A 316 17.33 33.92 29.09
N PHE A 317 18.52 34.26 28.58
CA PHE A 317 19.71 33.42 28.72
C PHE A 317 20.28 33.56 30.14
N GLY A 318 19.90 32.64 31.03
CA GLY A 318 20.54 32.44 32.32
C GLY A 318 21.84 31.63 32.18
N LYS A 319 22.97 32.24 32.53
CA LYS A 319 24.24 31.54 32.79
C LYS A 319 24.09 30.71 34.05
N GLU A 320 23.89 29.40 33.89
CA GLU A 320 24.45 28.30 34.68
C GLU A 320 23.62 27.05 34.40
N GLY A 321 24.30 26.02 33.89
CA GLY A 321 23.67 24.81 33.36
C GLY A 321 23.01 23.99 34.45
N TYR A 322 21.72 23.69 34.28
CA TYR A 322 21.08 22.37 34.44
C TYR A 322 19.68 22.50 33.84
N GLY A 323 19.45 21.90 32.67
CA GLY A 323 18.15 21.92 32.01
C GLY A 323 17.09 21.25 32.88
N ARG A 324 16.09 22.02 33.33
CA ARG A 324 14.87 21.43 33.89
C ARG A 324 13.99 20.95 32.73
N ILE A 325 13.66 19.66 32.76
CA ILE A 325 12.65 19.07 31.87
C ILE A 325 11.33 19.84 32.09
N PRO A 326 10.69 20.37 31.03
CA PRO A 326 9.40 21.02 31.17
C PRO A 326 8.38 19.97 31.65
N ARG A 327 7.82 20.18 32.84
CA ARG A 327 6.76 19.30 33.35
C ARG A 327 5.47 19.62 32.60
N ARG A 328 4.74 18.57 32.20
CA ARG A 328 3.41 18.75 31.59
C ARG A 328 2.54 19.63 32.49
N PRO A 329 1.69 20.50 31.94
CA PRO A 329 0.70 21.22 32.73
C PRO A 329 -0.16 20.23 33.50
N LEU A 330 -0.38 20.50 34.79
CA LEU A 330 -1.27 19.67 35.61
C LEU A 330 -2.69 19.73 35.05
N THR A 331 -3.36 18.59 35.01
CA THR A 331 -4.79 18.51 34.70
C THR A 331 -5.60 19.24 35.78
N TRP A 332 -6.86 19.56 35.47
CA TRP A 332 -7.74 20.22 36.43
C TRP A 332 -7.92 19.38 37.72
N GLU A 333 -8.05 18.06 37.58
CA GLU A 333 -8.15 17.12 38.70
C GLU A 333 -6.87 17.07 39.54
N GLU A 334 -5.70 17.04 38.90
CA GLU A 334 -4.40 17.10 39.59
C GLU A 334 -4.21 18.42 40.35
N LYS A 335 -4.74 19.53 39.81
CA LYS A 335 -4.75 20.82 40.52
C LYS A 335 -5.67 20.81 41.74
N GLN A 336 -6.84 20.15 41.65
CA GLN A 336 -7.75 20.03 42.79
C GLN A 336 -7.16 19.14 43.90
N GLN A 337 -6.63 17.98 43.56
CA GLN A 337 -5.98 17.08 44.52
C GLN A 337 -4.81 17.76 45.23
N ARG A 338 -4.02 18.54 44.51
CA ARG A 338 -2.90 19.30 45.09
C ARG A 338 -3.40 20.40 46.03
N LYS A 339 -4.50 21.07 45.69
CA LYS A 339 -5.12 22.09 46.53
C LYS A 339 -5.71 21.50 47.82
N GLU A 340 -6.34 20.32 47.73
CA GLU A 340 -6.84 19.58 48.88
C GLU A 340 -5.70 19.12 49.80
N ALA A 341 -4.62 18.59 49.23
CA ALA A 341 -3.43 18.19 49.99
C ALA A 341 -2.76 19.38 50.71
N GLU A 342 -2.71 20.55 50.07
CA GLU A 342 -2.19 21.78 50.71
C GLU A 342 -3.11 22.29 51.83
N LEU A 343 -4.43 22.14 51.70
CA LEU A 343 -5.40 22.48 52.74
C LEU A 343 -5.32 21.52 53.94
N GLU A 344 -5.17 20.22 53.70
CA GLU A 344 -4.95 19.23 54.76
C GLU A 344 -3.64 19.48 55.52
N LEU A 345 -2.57 19.85 54.80
CA LEU A 345 -1.28 20.13 55.42
C LEU A 345 -1.37 21.37 56.32
N LYS A 346 -2.07 22.42 55.86
CA LYS A 346 -2.34 23.64 56.64
C LYS A 346 -3.29 23.43 57.81
N ALA A 347 -4.12 22.39 57.80
CA ALA A 347 -4.97 22.05 58.94
C ALA A 347 -4.23 21.23 60.02
N LYS A 348 -3.07 20.67 59.68
CA LYS A 348 -2.22 19.86 60.58
C LYS A 348 -1.07 20.66 61.21
N THR A 349 -0.84 21.91 60.81
CA THR A 349 0.11 22.86 61.40
C THR A 349 -0.62 24.10 61.89
#